data_AF-A0A7C1SW54-F1
#
_entry.id   AF-A0A7C1SW54-F1
#
_cell.length_a   1.000
_cell.length_b   1.000
_cell.length_c   1.000
_cell.angle_alpha   90.00
_cell.angle_beta   90.00
_cell.angle_gamma   90.00
#
_symmetry.space_group_name_H-M   'P 1'
#
loop_
_entity.id
_entity.type
_entity.pdbx_description
1 polymer ?
#
loop_
_entity_poly.entity_id
_entity_poly.type
_entity_poly.pdbx_seq_one_letter_code
_entity_poly.pdbx_strand_id
1 'polypeptide(L)'
;MPVSGEKRMSYFRVNEKCNGCLACVQNCPADALDSTDVGDRRTLRHNMARCARCGNCWRVCPEDAIEFQHLLENKWDEIASLTLAHCSVCGEILYTTRFGETVSGKLDRTIKPLCPRHSESIASLARAHFFPGGKRPKEVQR
;
A
#
# COMPACT_ATOMS: atom_id res chain seq x y z
N MET A 1 41.70 -11.12 2.92
CA MET A 1 40.99 -10.97 4.21
C MET A 1 39.50 -11.17 3.96
N PRO A 2 38.83 -12.16 4.56
CA PRO A 2 37.41 -12.44 4.31
C PRO A 2 36.53 -11.53 5.19
N VAL A 3 35.50 -10.93 4.59
CA VAL A 3 34.48 -10.19 5.35
C VAL A 3 33.45 -11.19 5.88
N SER A 4 33.43 -11.31 7.20
CA SER A 4 32.47 -12.10 7.98
C SER A 4 31.03 -11.61 7.77
N GLY A 5 30.16 -12.53 7.37
CA GLY A 5 28.78 -12.59 7.87
C GLY A 5 27.89 -11.38 7.61
N GLU A 6 27.67 -11.01 6.36
CA GLU A 6 26.52 -10.16 6.02
C GLU A 6 25.27 -11.04 6.02
N LYS A 7 24.53 -11.05 7.12
CA LYS A 7 23.21 -11.70 7.23
C LYS A 7 22.30 -11.05 6.19
N ARG A 8 22.25 -11.63 4.99
CA ARG A 8 21.29 -11.27 3.94
C ARG A 8 19.91 -11.31 4.58
N MET A 9 19.28 -10.15 4.73
CA MET A 9 17.89 -10.04 5.17
C MET A 9 16.99 -10.77 4.16
N SER A 10 16.89 -12.09 4.30
CA SER A 10 16.03 -12.93 3.47
C SER A 10 14.64 -12.92 4.07
N TYR A 11 13.90 -11.85 3.78
CA TYR A 11 12.49 -11.72 4.14
C TYR A 11 11.61 -12.79 3.45
N PHE A 12 12.12 -13.42 2.40
CA PHE A 12 11.47 -14.47 1.64
C PHE A 12 12.30 -15.75 1.74
N ARG A 13 11.73 -16.79 2.34
CA ARG A 13 12.34 -18.12 2.46
C ARG A 13 11.40 -19.17 1.86
N VAL A 14 11.98 -20.20 1.26
CA VAL A 14 11.28 -21.40 0.80
C VAL A 14 11.86 -22.58 1.57
N ASN A 15 11.01 -23.36 2.24
CA ASN A 15 11.42 -24.53 3.01
C ASN A 15 11.39 -25.82 2.15
N GLU A 16 11.73 -26.95 2.78
CA GLU A 16 11.88 -28.25 2.11
C GLU A 16 10.56 -28.87 1.62
N LYS A 17 9.40 -28.34 2.00
CA LYS A 17 8.10 -28.79 1.47
C LYS A 17 7.88 -28.39 0.01
N CYS A 18 8.71 -27.49 -0.53
CA CYS A 18 8.56 -27.04 -1.91
C CYS A 18 8.80 -28.19 -2.90
N ASN A 19 7.77 -28.53 -3.67
CA ASN A 19 7.82 -29.55 -4.72
C ASN A 19 8.14 -28.99 -6.12
N GLY A 20 8.35 -27.69 -6.26
CA GLY A 20 8.71 -27.06 -7.54
C GLY A 20 7.56 -26.91 -8.55
N CYS A 21 6.29 -26.92 -8.11
CA CYS A 21 5.10 -26.76 -8.96
C CYS A 21 4.97 -25.39 -9.67
N LEU A 22 5.79 -24.40 -9.29
CA LEU A 22 5.83 -23.05 -9.87
C LEU A 22 4.56 -22.20 -9.71
N ALA A 23 3.58 -22.62 -8.89
CA ALA A 23 2.37 -21.83 -8.63
C ALA A 23 2.69 -20.40 -8.16
N CYS A 24 3.73 -20.24 -7.35
CA CYS A 24 4.19 -18.93 -6.87
C CYS A 24 4.79 -18.03 -7.97
N VAL A 25 5.46 -18.62 -8.98
CA VAL A 25 6.02 -17.90 -10.12
C VAL A 25 4.89 -17.41 -11.01
N GLN A 26 3.97 -18.31 -11.39
CA GLN A 26 2.85 -18.01 -12.28
C GLN A 26 1.87 -16.97 -11.73
N ASN A 27 1.75 -16.91 -10.40
CA ASN A 27 0.84 -15.99 -9.73
C ASN A 27 1.56 -14.75 -9.15
N CYS A 28 2.80 -14.46 -9.54
CA CYS A 28 3.50 -13.27 -9.07
C CYS A 28 3.09 -12.03 -9.91
N PRO A 29 2.26 -11.09 -9.40
CA PRO A 29 1.81 -9.94 -10.20
C PRO A 29 2.91 -8.90 -10.49
N ALA A 30 4.07 -9.04 -9.84
CA ALA A 30 5.19 -8.11 -9.96
C ALA A 30 6.39 -8.71 -10.71
N ASP A 31 6.24 -9.92 -11.27
CA ASP A 31 7.34 -10.66 -11.93
C ASP A 31 8.64 -10.68 -11.11
N ALA A 32 8.47 -10.86 -9.79
CA ALA A 32 9.56 -10.87 -8.83
C ALA A 32 10.11 -12.29 -8.58
N LEU A 33 9.40 -13.32 -9.03
CA LEU A 33 9.80 -14.72 -8.94
C LEU A 33 10.05 -15.27 -10.34
N ASP A 34 11.10 -16.07 -10.47
CA ASP A 34 11.49 -16.70 -11.72
C ASP A 34 12.01 -18.12 -11.45
N SER A 35 12.00 -18.98 -12.48
CA SER A 35 12.51 -20.34 -12.42
C SER A 35 13.45 -20.60 -13.59
N THR A 36 14.64 -21.12 -13.29
CA THR A 36 15.62 -21.54 -14.31
C THR A 36 15.93 -23.02 -14.14
N ASP A 37 15.82 -23.78 -15.23
CA ASP A 37 16.16 -25.19 -15.28
C ASP A 37 17.50 -25.36 -16.01
N VAL A 38 18.50 -25.92 -15.32
CA VAL A 38 19.85 -26.16 -15.85
C VAL A 38 20.27 -27.59 -15.51
N GLY A 39 20.46 -28.42 -16.54
CA GLY A 39 20.76 -29.84 -16.35
C GLY A 39 19.60 -30.57 -15.66
N ASP A 40 19.89 -31.20 -14.53
CA ASP A 40 18.93 -31.92 -13.68
C ASP A 40 18.40 -31.07 -12.51
N ARG A 41 18.68 -29.75 -12.50
CA ARG A 41 18.32 -28.86 -11.40
C ARG A 41 17.40 -27.72 -11.84
N ARG A 42 16.30 -27.58 -11.10
CA ARG A 42 15.43 -26.40 -11.11
C ARG A 42 15.81 -25.44 -9.99
N THR A 43 16.06 -24.18 -10.33
CA THR A 43 16.39 -23.12 -9.37
C THR A 43 15.33 -22.03 -9.40
N LEU A 44 14.74 -21.74 -8.23
CA LEU A 44 13.86 -20.58 -8.06
C LEU A 44 14.67 -19.34 -7.68
N ARG A 45 14.35 -18.22 -8.30
CA ARG A 45 15.00 -16.93 -8.08
C ARG A 45 13.96 -15.93 -7.61
N HIS A 46 14.35 -15.08 -6.65
CA HIS A 46 13.52 -14.01 -6.14
C HIS A 46 14.26 -12.68 -6.25
N ASN A 47 13.63 -11.70 -6.89
CA ASN A 47 14.12 -10.34 -6.98
C ASN A 47 13.40 -9.46 -5.94
N MET A 48 14.06 -9.22 -4.81
CA MET A 48 13.54 -8.38 -3.72
C MET A 48 13.20 -6.95 -4.17
N ALA A 49 13.91 -6.38 -5.14
CA ALA A 49 13.66 -5.02 -5.61
C ALA A 49 12.37 -4.91 -6.45
N ARG A 50 11.92 -6.01 -7.05
CA ARG A 50 10.63 -6.10 -7.74
C ARG A 50 9.48 -6.53 -6.84
N CYS A 51 9.78 -7.15 -5.71
CA CYS A 51 8.77 -7.73 -4.83
C CYS A 51 7.90 -6.67 -4.15
N ALA A 52 6.63 -6.61 -4.55
CA ALA A 52 5.62 -5.75 -3.92
C ALA A 52 5.16 -6.21 -2.52
N ARG A 53 5.73 -7.30 -1.99
CA ARG A 53 5.37 -7.91 -0.70
C ARG A 53 3.87 -8.18 -0.53
N CYS A 54 3.16 -8.52 -1.61
CA CYS A 54 1.70 -8.73 -1.60
C CYS A 54 1.25 -10.04 -0.92
N GLY A 55 2.18 -10.97 -0.69
CA GLY A 55 1.90 -12.27 -0.05
C GLY A 55 1.17 -13.28 -0.94
N ASN A 56 1.01 -13.04 -2.25
CA ASN A 56 0.26 -13.95 -3.11
C ASN A 56 0.94 -15.32 -3.23
N CYS A 57 2.27 -15.33 -3.37
CA CYS A 57 3.06 -16.56 -3.45
C CYS A 57 2.85 -17.48 -2.23
N TRP A 58 2.69 -16.93 -1.03
CA TRP A 58 2.35 -17.69 0.17
C TRP A 58 0.96 -18.29 0.12
N ARG A 59 -0.06 -17.48 -0.25
CA ARG A 59 -1.46 -17.95 -0.32
C ARG A 59 -1.70 -19.03 -1.37
N VAL A 60 -0.99 -18.98 -2.49
CA VAL A 60 -1.18 -19.94 -3.59
C VAL A 60 -0.31 -21.20 -3.46
N CYS A 61 0.56 -21.28 -2.44
CA CYS A 61 1.44 -22.43 -2.28
C CYS A 61 0.66 -23.60 -1.67
N PRO A 62 0.43 -24.70 -2.41
CA PRO A 62 -0.34 -25.82 -1.87
C PRO A 62 0.42 -26.61 -0.78
N GLU A 63 1.75 -26.47 -0.74
CA GLU A 63 2.63 -27.18 0.19
C GLU A 63 2.97 -26.36 1.45
N ASP A 64 2.44 -25.14 1.58
CA ASP A 64 2.79 -24.19 2.65
C ASP A 64 4.33 -23.98 2.78
N ALA A 65 5.02 -23.98 1.64
CA ALA A 65 6.49 -23.98 1.62
C ALA A 65 7.12 -22.58 1.71
N ILE A 66 6.33 -21.51 1.52
CA ILE A 66 6.81 -20.13 1.51
C ILE A 66 6.70 -19.54 2.92
N GLU A 67 7.76 -18.90 3.39
CA GLU A 67 7.85 -18.30 4.72
C GLU A 67 8.26 -16.83 4.59
N PHE A 68 7.55 -15.97 5.33
CA PHE A 68 7.90 -14.56 5.51
C PHE A 68 8.40 -14.32 6.93
N GLN A 69 9.70 -14.16 7.10
CA GLN A 69 10.25 -13.86 8.43
C GLN A 69 10.01 -12.37 8.76
N HIS A 70 9.47 -12.10 9.95
CA HIS A 70 9.32 -10.76 10.55
C HIS A 70 8.48 -9.72 9.77
N LEU A 71 7.67 -10.13 8.78
CA LEU A 71 6.85 -9.21 7.97
C LEU A 71 5.39 -9.06 8.44
N LEU A 72 4.91 -9.93 9.32
CA LEU A 72 3.50 -10.02 9.71
C LEU A 72 3.28 -9.70 11.19
N GLU A 73 4.06 -8.78 11.75
CA GLU A 73 3.70 -8.20 13.04
C GLU A 73 2.48 -7.30 12.81
N ASN A 74 1.34 -7.64 13.42
CA ASN A 74 0.13 -6.81 13.37
C ASN A 74 0.28 -5.57 14.26
N LYS A 75 1.22 -4.71 13.88
CA LYS A 75 1.54 -3.46 14.56
C LYS A 75 1.23 -2.32 13.61
N TRP A 76 0.53 -1.33 14.13
CA TRP A 76 0.33 -0.07 13.44
C TRP A 76 1.51 0.82 13.75
N ASP A 77 2.32 1.14 12.75
CA ASP A 77 3.33 2.18 12.87
C ASP A 77 2.67 3.54 12.63
N GLU A 78 2.75 4.45 13.61
CA GLU A 78 2.34 5.83 13.42
C GLU A 78 3.38 6.53 12.54
N ILE A 79 3.11 6.62 11.23
CA ILE A 79 4.03 7.24 10.25
C ILE A 79 3.85 8.75 10.15
N ALA A 80 2.68 9.27 10.51
CA ALA A 80 2.37 10.69 10.47
C ALA A 80 1.15 11.02 11.33
N SER A 81 1.23 12.15 12.03
CA SER A 81 0.11 12.78 12.74
C SER A 81 -0.12 14.17 12.18
N LEU A 82 -1.36 14.48 11.80
CA LEU A 82 -1.71 15.70 11.08
C LEU A 82 -2.82 16.45 11.82
N THR A 83 -2.64 17.77 11.97
CA THR A 83 -3.64 18.61 12.62
C THR A 83 -4.88 18.76 11.73
N LEU A 84 -6.04 18.46 12.31
CA LEU A 84 -7.32 18.56 11.63
C LEU A 84 -7.88 19.98 11.71
N ALA A 85 -8.28 20.50 10.55
CA ALA A 85 -9.08 21.72 10.44
C ALA A 85 -10.56 21.35 10.61
N HIS A 86 -11.18 21.96 11.61
CA HIS A 86 -12.59 21.78 11.92
C HIS A 86 -13.37 22.99 11.41
N CYS A 87 -14.62 22.77 11.02
CA CYS A 87 -15.54 23.86 10.72
C CYS A 87 -15.72 24.76 11.95
N SER A 88 -15.50 26.07 11.80
CA SER A 88 -15.62 27.02 12.92
C SER A 88 -17.06 27.21 13.39
N VAL A 89 -18.06 26.76 12.61
CA VAL A 89 -19.47 26.98 12.91
C VAL A 89 -20.23 25.70 13.30
N CYS A 90 -19.99 24.56 12.66
CA CYS A 90 -20.62 23.28 13.03
C CYS A 90 -19.68 22.26 13.67
N GLY A 91 -18.37 22.51 13.69
CA GLY A 91 -17.37 21.64 14.34
C GLY A 91 -16.95 20.40 13.56
N GLU A 92 -17.50 20.14 12.37
CA GLU A 92 -17.16 18.95 11.58
C GLU A 92 -15.71 18.98 11.06
N ILE A 93 -15.05 17.82 10.99
CA ILE A 93 -13.69 17.68 10.44
C ILE A 93 -13.76 17.85 8.93
N LEU A 94 -12.97 18.76 8.37
CA LEU A 94 -12.96 19.03 6.93
C LEU A 94 -11.78 18.37 6.23
N TYR A 95 -10.58 18.70 6.70
CA TYR A 95 -9.31 18.28 6.10
C TYR A 95 -8.17 18.55 7.09
N THR A 96 -6.94 18.23 6.73
CA THR A 96 -5.75 18.61 7.51
C THR A 96 -5.34 20.06 7.23
N THR A 97 -4.90 20.81 8.23
CA THR A 97 -4.51 22.23 8.06
C THR A 97 -3.52 22.45 6.90
N ARG A 98 -2.49 21.59 6.79
CA ARG A 98 -1.51 21.60 5.68
C ARG A 98 -2.14 21.39 4.30
N PHE A 99 -3.16 20.54 4.21
CA PHE A 99 -3.89 20.37 2.96
C PHE A 99 -4.66 21.64 2.60
N GLY A 100 -5.31 22.28 3.58
CA GLY A 100 -5.99 23.56 3.40
C GLY A 100 -5.07 24.68 2.91
N GLU A 101 -3.86 24.76 3.47
CA GLU A 101 -2.81 25.71 3.03
C GLU A 101 -2.39 25.45 1.58
N THR A 102 -2.14 24.18 1.22
CA THR A 102 -1.75 23.79 -0.14
C THR A 102 -2.84 24.12 -1.16
N VAL A 103 -4.09 23.82 -0.82
CA VAL A 103 -5.24 24.11 -1.68
C VAL A 103 -5.43 25.63 -1.81
N SER A 104 -5.33 26.38 -0.71
CA SER A 104 -5.45 27.85 -0.74
C SER A 104 -4.38 28.50 -1.61
N GLY A 105 -3.13 28.01 -1.53
CA GLY A 105 -2.02 28.49 -2.36
C GLY A 105 -2.20 28.17 -3.85
N LYS A 106 -2.76 27.00 -4.21
CA LYS A 106 -3.02 26.63 -5.62
C LYS A 106 -4.22 27.35 -6.23
N LEU A 107 -5.21 27.71 -5.43
CA LEU A 107 -6.41 28.41 -5.88
C LEU A 107 -6.32 29.93 -5.78
N ASP A 108 -5.21 30.46 -5.26
CA ASP A 108 -5.00 31.89 -4.93
C ASP A 108 -6.19 32.48 -4.16
N ARG A 109 -6.81 31.66 -3.31
CA ARG A 109 -8.01 32.01 -2.53
C ARG A 109 -7.89 31.44 -1.13
N THR A 110 -8.23 32.27 -0.15
CA THR A 110 -8.20 31.85 1.26
C THR A 110 -9.42 31.01 1.59
N ILE A 111 -9.22 29.73 1.94
CA ILE A 111 -10.28 28.83 2.37
C ILE A 111 -10.39 28.90 3.90
N LYS A 112 -11.48 29.51 4.41
CA LYS A 112 -11.82 29.55 5.84
C LYS A 112 -12.67 28.33 6.26
N PRO A 113 -12.75 28.00 7.56
CA PRO A 113 -13.53 26.85 8.04
C PRO A 113 -15.00 27.22 8.26
N LEU A 114 -15.96 26.58 7.57
CA LEU A 114 -17.22 27.24 7.17
C LEU A 114 -18.51 26.42 7.34
N CYS A 115 -19.63 27.11 7.54
CA CYS A 115 -20.99 26.64 7.24
C CYS A 115 -21.73 27.73 6.41
N PRO A 116 -23.02 27.60 6.02
CA PRO A 116 -23.96 26.48 6.12
C PRO A 116 -23.71 25.44 5.02
N ARG A 117 -23.35 24.20 5.43
CA ARG A 117 -22.90 23.05 4.61
C ARG A 117 -21.47 23.10 4.02
N HIS A 118 -20.52 23.80 4.63
CA HIS A 118 -19.15 24.00 4.08
C HIS A 118 -19.20 24.68 2.69
N SER A 119 -19.96 25.78 2.66
CA SER A 119 -20.81 26.30 1.58
C SER A 119 -20.15 26.41 0.18
N GLU A 120 -20.64 25.55 -0.72
CA GLU A 120 -20.53 25.49 -2.20
C GLU A 120 -19.19 25.13 -2.89
N SER A 121 -18.11 24.84 -2.15
CA SER A 121 -16.87 24.27 -2.70
C SER A 121 -16.15 23.46 -1.61
N ILE A 122 -16.50 22.20 -1.36
CA ILE A 122 -16.35 21.11 -2.32
C ILE A 122 -17.43 21.08 -3.43
N ALA A 123 -18.56 21.79 -3.35
CA ALA A 123 -19.65 21.64 -4.32
C ALA A 123 -19.29 21.85 -5.82
N SER A 124 -18.15 22.44 -6.18
CA SER A 124 -17.63 22.46 -7.57
C SER A 124 -16.13 22.20 -7.75
N LEU A 125 -15.39 21.74 -6.72
CA LEU A 125 -13.97 21.36 -6.88
C LEU A 125 -13.75 19.92 -7.39
N ALA A 126 -14.78 19.08 -7.46
CA ALA A 126 -14.62 17.64 -7.74
C ALA A 126 -15.48 17.05 -8.86
N ARG A 127 -16.50 17.76 -9.40
CA ARG A 127 -17.50 17.13 -10.30
C ARG A 127 -17.27 17.28 -11.80
N ALA A 128 -16.59 18.32 -12.29
CA ALA A 128 -16.69 18.67 -13.72
C ALA A 128 -15.41 18.52 -14.56
N HIS A 129 -14.21 18.38 -13.97
CA HIS A 129 -12.98 18.39 -14.79
C HIS A 129 -12.22 17.06 -14.94
N PHE A 130 -12.42 16.03 -14.11
CA PHE A 130 -11.56 14.83 -14.20
C PHE A 130 -12.23 13.45 -14.22
N PHE A 131 -13.46 13.21 -13.74
CA PHE A 131 -14.02 11.84 -13.76
C PHE A 131 -15.55 11.78 -13.86
N PRO A 132 -16.12 11.34 -15.00
CA PRO A 132 -17.51 10.89 -15.03
C PRO A 132 -17.58 9.51 -14.36
N GLY A 133 -18.00 9.42 -13.09
CA GLY A 133 -18.38 8.11 -12.50
C GLY A 133 -17.98 7.77 -11.05
N GLY A 134 -17.76 8.73 -10.15
CA GLY A 134 -17.42 8.42 -8.74
C GLY A 134 -18.61 7.86 -7.92
N LYS A 135 -18.56 6.60 -7.49
CA LYS A 135 -19.52 5.99 -6.55
C LYS A 135 -19.37 6.61 -5.15
N ARG A 136 -20.51 6.85 -4.48
CA ARG A 136 -20.61 7.39 -3.11
C ARG A 136 -19.86 6.51 -2.09
N PRO A 137 -19.15 7.08 -1.10
CA PRO A 137 -18.67 6.31 0.04
C PRO A 137 -19.87 5.70 0.78
N LYS A 138 -19.82 4.39 1.04
CA LYS A 138 -20.83 3.72 1.86
C LYS A 138 -20.68 4.18 3.32
N GLU A 139 -21.80 4.47 3.97
CA GLU A 139 -21.88 4.74 5.40
C GLU A 139 -21.15 3.65 6.18
N VAL A 140 -20.22 4.05 7.04
CA VAL A 140 -19.69 3.20 8.10
C VAL A 140 -20.80 3.09 9.15
N GLN A 141 -21.54 1.99 9.10
CA GLN A 141 -22.47 1.60 10.16
C GLN A 141 -21.64 1.11 11.36
N ARG A 142 -22.02 1.62 12.54
CA ARG A 142 -21.50 1.23 13.86
C ARG A 142 -21.77 -0.23 14.19
#